data_AF-A0A7X8VCU2-F1
#
_entry.id   AF-A0A7X8VCU2-F1
#
_cell.length_a   1.000
_cell.length_b   1.000
_cell.length_c   1.000
_cell.angle_alpha   90.00
_cell.angle_beta   90.00
_cell.angle_gamma   90.00
#
_symmetry.space_group_name_H-M   'P 1'
#
loop_
_entity.id
_entity.type
_entity.pdbx_description
1 polymer ?
#
loop_
_entity_poly.entity_id
_entity_poly.type
_entity_poly.pdbx_seq_one_letter_code
_entity_poly.pdbx_strand_id
1 'polypeptide(L)' 'MTNKEIILLFKRKHEMNEREWYLFCNRYATRNVSSVITYIKALCKEEGVMPTNSFRPQFIEELKRGLKEKEIRTV' A
#
# COMPACT_ATOMS: atom_id res chain seq x y z
N MET A 1 6.53 9.42 -11.38
CA MET A 1 6.40 8.73 -10.09
C MET A 1 6.14 7.24 -10.35
N THR A 2 6.90 6.35 -9.74
CA THR A 2 6.75 4.90 -9.80
C THR A 2 5.64 4.44 -8.86
N ASN A 3 5.11 3.24 -9.08
CA ASN A 3 4.12 2.63 -8.18
C ASN A 3 4.65 2.48 -6.73
N LYS A 4 5.96 2.26 -6.56
CA LYS A 4 6.59 2.19 -5.23
C LYS A 4 6.56 3.56 -4.54
N GLU A 5 6.84 4.64 -5.27
CA GLU A 5 6.74 6.00 -4.75
C GLU A 5 5.30 6.37 -4.38
N ILE A 6 4.30 5.91 -5.15
CA ILE A 6 2.88 6.09 -4.82
C ILE A 6 2.54 5.43 -3.47
N ILE A 7 3.03 4.22 -3.23
CA ILE A 7 2.80 3.51 -1.97
C ILE A 7 3.50 4.22 -0.80
N LEU A 8 4.71 4.74 -1.01
CA LEU A 8 5.42 5.52 0.00
C LEU A 8 4.71 6.84 0.30
N LEU A 9 4.17 7.51 -0.72
CA LEU A 9 3.36 8.72 -0.57
C LEU A 9 2.11 8.44 0.25
N PHE A 10 1.39 7.35 -0.06
CA PHE A 10 0.24 6.91 0.73
C PHE A 10 0.61 6.70 2.19
N LYS A 11 1.69 5.96 2.48
CA LYS A 11 2.15 5.75 3.87
C LYS A 11 2.45 7.08 4.58
N ARG A 12 3.13 8.01 3.91
CA ARG A 12 3.48 9.32 4.48
C ARG A 12 2.26 10.20 4.74
N LYS A 13 1.30 10.26 3.81
CA LYS A 13 0.06 11.04 3.96
C LYS A 13 -0.80 10.58 5.13
N HIS A 14 -0.68 9.30 5.50
CA HIS A 14 -1.36 8.72 6.66
C HIS A 14 -0.46 8.53 7.88
N GLU A 15 0.76 9.09 7.85
CA GLU A 15 1.73 9.01 8.94
C GLU A 15 2.00 7.58 9.44
N MET A 16 1.82 6.57 8.56
CA MET A 16 1.90 5.17 8.95
C MET A 16 3.34 4.76 9.22
N ASN A 17 3.60 4.34 10.46
CA ASN A 17 4.83 3.65 10.83
C ASN A 17 4.79 2.16 10.39
N GLU A 18 5.89 1.42 10.60
CA GLU A 18 5.98 0.00 10.21
C GLU A 18 4.87 -0.87 10.84
N ARG A 19 4.49 -0.60 12.10
CA ARG A 19 3.46 -1.35 12.82
C ARG A 19 2.06 -1.06 12.26
N GLU A 20 1.75 0.20 11.99
CA GLU A 20 0.49 0.63 11.41
C GLU A 20 0.35 0.12 9.97
N TRP A 21 1.44 0.17 9.20
CA TRP A 21 1.50 -0.43 7.87
C TRP A 21 1.22 -1.93 7.92
N TYR A 22 1.80 -2.66 8.87
CA TYR A 22 1.50 -4.08 9.06
C TYR A 22 0.02 -4.32 9.40
N LEU A 23 -0.54 -3.57 10.34
CA LEU A 23 -1.96 -3.69 10.72
C LEU A 23 -2.89 -3.39 9.54
N PHE A 24 -2.52 -2.39 8.74
CA PHE A 24 -3.19 -2.06 7.49
C PHE A 24 -3.11 -3.23 6.50
N CYS A 25 -1.92 -3.77 6.23
CA CYS A 25 -1.75 -4.94 5.39
C CYS A 25 -2.58 -6.12 5.86
N ASN A 26 -2.57 -6.41 7.17
CA ASN A 26 -3.32 -7.53 7.76
C ASN A 26 -4.84 -7.36 7.57
N ARG A 27 -5.33 -6.12 7.68
CA ARG A 27 -6.76 -5.83 7.52
C ARG A 27 -7.20 -5.87 6.06
N TYR A 28 -6.38 -5.38 5.14
CA TYR A 28 -6.79 -5.09 3.77
C TYR A 28 -6.29 -6.09 2.71
N ALA A 29 -5.22 -6.86 2.98
CA ALA A 29 -4.66 -7.83 2.02
C ALA A 29 -5.65 -8.88 1.51
N THR A 30 -6.67 -9.22 2.30
CA THR A 30 -7.63 -10.29 1.97
C THR A 30 -9.07 -9.82 1.85
N ARG A 31 -9.42 -8.63 2.38
CA ARG A 31 -10.82 -8.21 2.54
C ARG A 31 -11.26 -7.05 1.64
N ASN A 32 -10.39 -6.06 1.38
CA ASN A 32 -10.86 -4.86 0.69
C ASN A 32 -9.76 -4.08 -0.05
N VAL A 33 -8.96 -4.80 -0.85
CA VAL A 33 -7.91 -4.18 -1.68
C VAL A 33 -8.48 -3.18 -2.70
N SER A 34 -9.66 -3.45 -3.26
CA SER A 34 -10.26 -2.61 -4.30
C SER A 34 -10.58 -1.19 -3.82
N SER A 35 -11.21 -1.03 -2.65
CA SER A 35 -11.50 0.31 -2.10
C SER A 35 -10.23 1.09 -1.79
N VAL A 36 -9.19 0.42 -1.28
CA VAL A 36 -7.90 1.04 -1.02
C VAL A 36 -7.24 1.52 -2.31
N ILE A 37 -7.28 0.71 -3.38
CA ILE A 37 -6.75 1.12 -4.68
C ILE A 37 -7.51 2.33 -5.23
N THR A 38 -8.83 2.37 -5.11
CA THR A 38 -9.62 3.53 -5.55
C THR A 38 -9.21 4.78 -4.78
N TYR A 39 -9.01 4.65 -3.47
CA TYR A 39 -8.56 5.76 -2.63
C TYR A 39 -7.15 6.24 -3.01
N ILE A 40 -6.20 5.32 -3.23
CA ILE A 40 -4.86 5.67 -3.69
C ILE A 40 -4.90 6.35 -5.07
N LYS A 41 -5.76 5.89 -5.98
CA LYS A 41 -5.94 6.54 -7.29
C LYS A 41 -6.45 7.98 -7.16
N ALA A 42 -7.33 8.26 -6.19
CA ALA A 42 -7.81 9.61 -5.92
C ALA A 42 -6.67 10.50 -5.40
N LEU A 43 -5.88 10.01 -4.43
CA LEU A 43 -4.68 10.69 -3.94
C LEU A 43 -3.68 11.00 -5.07
N CYS A 44 -3.41 10.03 -5.94
CA CYS A 44 -2.52 10.25 -7.07
C CYS A 44 -3.04 11.36 -8.00
N LYS A 45 -4.36 11.39 -8.25
CA LYS A 45 -4.99 12.42 -9.09
C LYS A 45 -4.82 13.82 -8.51
N GLU A 46 -4.97 13.98 -7.19
CA GLU A 46 -4.73 15.26 -6.49
C GLU A 46 -3.28 15.72 -6.62
N GLU A 47 -2.35 14.79 -6.66
CA GLU A 47 -0.90 15.05 -6.79
C GLU A 47 -0.43 15.12 -8.26
N GLY A 48 -1.35 15.09 -9.23
CA GLY A 48 -1.04 15.15 -10.67
C GLY A 48 -0.35 13.89 -11.22
N VAL A 49 -0.43 12.77 -10.50
CA VAL A 49 0.18 11.48 -10.84
C VAL A 49 -0.89 10.48 -11.27
N MET A 50 -0.59 9.67 -12.29
CA MET A 50 -1.44 8.54 -12.68
C MET A 50 -0.74 7.22 -12.36
N PRO A 51 -1.32 6.35 -11.50
CA PRO A 51 -0.80 5.00 -11.30
C PRO A 51 -0.91 4.20 -12.60
N THR A 52 0.07 3.36 -12.87
CA THR A 52 0.09 2.53 -14.08
C THR A 52 -0.88 1.35 -13.95
N ASN A 53 -1.18 0.67 -15.06
CA ASN A 53 -2.03 -0.53 -15.06
C ASN A 53 -1.47 -1.65 -14.15
N SER A 54 -0.16 -1.67 -13.91
CA SER A 54 0.50 -2.61 -12.99
C SER A 54 0.47 -2.20 -11.52
N PHE A 55 -0.17 -1.08 -11.16
CA PHE A 55 -0.26 -0.63 -9.77
C PHE A 55 -0.99 -1.64 -8.89
N ARG A 56 -2.13 -2.17 -9.34
CA ARG A 56 -2.92 -3.15 -8.59
C ARG A 56 -2.12 -4.41 -8.21
N PRO A 57 -1.49 -5.13 -9.15
CA PRO A 57 -0.71 -6.31 -8.79
C PRO A 57 0.46 -5.96 -7.87
N GLN A 58 1.19 -4.87 -8.13
CA GLN A 58 2.31 -4.46 -7.26
C GLN A 58 1.84 -4.06 -5.85
N PHE A 59 0.70 -3.40 -5.73
CA PHE A 59 0.14 -3.06 -4.42
C PHE A 59 -0.22 -4.31 -3.63
N ILE A 60 -0.80 -5.32 -4.26
CA ILE A 60 -1.10 -6.61 -3.63
C ILE A 60 0.18 -7.31 -3.16
N GLU A 61 1.24 -7.31 -3.98
CA GLU A 61 2.54 -7.86 -3.60
C GLU A 61 3.14 -7.12 -2.40
N GLU A 62 3.04 -5.80 -2.36
CA GLU A 62 3.48 -4.97 -1.24
C GLU A 62 2.72 -5.25 0.05
N LEU A 63 1.39 -5.45 -0.04
CA LEU A 63 0.59 -5.88 1.12
C LEU A 63 1.05 -7.24 1.64
N LYS A 64 1.31 -8.20 0.74
CA LYS A 64 1.83 -9.53 1.10
C LYS A 64 3.23 -9.44 1.71
N ARG A 65 4.10 -8.57 1.19
CA ARG A 65 5.46 -8.38 1.72
C ARG A 65 5.42 -7.80 3.13
N GLY A 66 4.57 -6.81 3.37
CA GLY A 66 4.37 -6.23 4.69
C GLY A 66 3.93 -7.25 5.76
N LEU A 67 3.22 -8.31 5.36
CA LEU A 67 2.87 -9.42 6.26
C LEU A 67 4.07 -10.32 6.57
N LYS A 68 4.87 -10.68 5.56
CA LYS A 68 6.03 -11.56 5.70
C LYS A 68 7.17 -10.96 6.52
N GLU A 69 7.40 -9.64 6.41
CA GLU A 69 8.47 -8.95 7.14
C GLU A 69 8.31 -9.04 8.67
N LYS A 70 7.10 -9.29 9.18
CA LYS A 70 6.85 -9.46 10.62
C LYS A 70 6.98 -10.91 11.09
N GLU A 71 6.67 -11.90 10.25
CA GLU A 71 6.90 -13.32 10.58
C GLU A 71 8.39 -13.59 10.82
N ILE A 72 9.28 -12.95 10.04
CA ILE A 72 10.74 -13.15 10.16
C ILE A 72 11.33 -12.47 11.41
N ARG A 73 10.79 -11.33 11.85
CA ARG A 73 11.29 -10.61 13.05
C ARG A 73 10.80 -11.21 14.39
N THR A 74 9.96 -12.25 14.34
CA THR A 74 9.40 -12.90 15.54
C THR A 74 10.02 -14.28 15.80
N VAL A 75 11.09 -14.64 15.07
CA VAL A 75 11.88 -15.88 15.25
C VAL A 75 13.26 -15.54 15.79
#